data_AF-A0A7C9K8A6-F1
#
_entry.id   AF-A0A7C9K8A6-F1
#
_cell.length_a   1.000
_cell.length_b   1.000
_cell.length_c   1.000
_cell.angle_alpha   90.00
_cell.angle_beta   90.00
_cell.angle_gamma   90.00
#
_symmetry.space_group_name_H-M   'P 1'
#
loop_
_entity.id
_entity.type
_entity.pdbx_description
1 polymer ?
#
loop_
_entity_poly.entity_id
_entity_poly.type
_entity_poly.pdbx_seq_one_letter_code
_entity_poly.pdbx_strand_id
1 'polypeptide(L)' 'MGDIINLNKFRKERQRATERRTARDNRARFGRTGADKATDRHADDQAERALDGKKLEQREGEDTHPETPAPPKAR' A
#
# COMPACT_ATOMS: atom_id res chain seq x y z
N MET A 1 -9.30 -33.90 44.14
CA MET A 1 -9.73 -33.57 42.76
C MET A 1 -8.56 -32.94 42.04
N GLY A 2 -8.15 -33.47 40.89
CA GLY A 2 -7.12 -32.84 40.04
C GLY A 2 -7.78 -32.02 38.95
N ASP A 3 -7.35 -30.76 38.77
CA ASP A 3 -7.87 -29.88 37.72
C ASP A 3 -7.44 -30.39 36.35
N ILE A 4 -8.43 -30.75 35.51
CA ILE A 4 -8.21 -31.18 34.14
C ILE A 4 -8.02 -29.94 33.28
N ILE A 5 -6.76 -29.52 33.12
CA ILE A 5 -6.40 -28.40 32.27
C ILE A 5 -6.29 -28.83 30.80
N ASN A 6 -7.01 -28.12 29.93
CA ASN A 6 -6.94 -28.35 28.49
C ASN A 6 -5.66 -27.71 27.90
N LEU A 7 -4.68 -28.55 27.58
CA LEU A 7 -3.40 -28.13 27.02
C LEU A 7 -3.51 -27.40 25.67
N ASN A 8 -4.54 -27.69 24.87
CA ASN A 8 -4.74 -27.01 23.59
C ASN A 8 -5.13 -25.54 23.80
N LYS A 9 -5.99 -25.26 24.79
CA LYS A 9 -6.35 -23.88 25.15
C LYS A 9 -5.13 -23.12 25.65
N PHE A 10 -4.33 -23.73 26.53
CA PHE A 10 -3.10 -23.14 27.05
C PHE A 10 -2.09 -22.81 25.93
N ARG A 11 -1.86 -23.75 25.00
CA ARG A 11 -0.99 -23.51 23.83
C ARG A 11 -1.50 -22.35 22.97
N LYS A 12 -2.80 -22.29 22.71
CA LYS A 12 -3.43 -21.22 21.92
C LYS A 12 -3.32 -19.87 22.61
N GLU A 13 -3.47 -19.82 23.93
CA GLU A 13 -3.28 -18.59 24.71
C GLU A 13 -1.84 -18.10 24.66
N ARG A 14 -0.87 -19.01 24.82
CA ARG A 14 0.55 -18.68 24.67
C ARG A 14 0.86 -18.14 23.29
N GLN A 15 0.35 -18.78 22.23
CA GLN A 15 0.51 -18.29 20.85
C GLN A 15 -0.07 -16.88 20.68
N ARG A 16 -1.31 -16.65 21.12
CA ARG A 16 -1.95 -15.32 21.09
C ARG A 16 -1.14 -14.28 21.87
N ALA A 17 -0.55 -14.64 23.01
CA ALA A 17 0.28 -13.74 23.78
C ALA A 17 1.56 -13.35 23.02
N THR A 18 2.21 -14.32 22.35
CA THR A 18 3.39 -14.04 21.51
C THR A 18 3.04 -13.15 20.32
N GLU A 19 1.93 -13.40 19.64
CA GLU A 19 1.44 -12.59 18.51
C GLU A 19 1.15 -11.15 18.95
N ARG A 20 0.51 -10.95 20.11
CA ARG A 20 0.26 -9.61 20.67
C ARG A 20 1.55 -8.86 20.99
N ARG A 21 2.56 -9.56 21.53
CA ARG A 21 3.88 -8.96 21.82
C ARG A 21 4.56 -8.52 20.52
N THR A 22 4.58 -9.39 19.51
CA THR A 22 5.12 -9.04 18.19
C THR A 22 4.38 -7.87 17.56
N ALA A 23 3.04 -7.82 17.69
CA ALA A 23 2.25 -6.69 17.21
C ALA A 23 2.61 -5.38 17.94
N ARG A 24 2.83 -5.42 19.27
CA ARG A 24 3.30 -4.26 20.03
C ARG A 24 4.69 -3.83 19.59
N ASP A 25 5.62 -4.76 19.43
CA ASP A 25 6.98 -4.48 18.98
C ASP A 25 6.98 -3.88 17.57
N ASN A 26 6.13 -4.38 16.66
CA ASN A 26 5.97 -3.84 15.33
C ASN A 26 5.37 -2.43 15.33
N ARG A 27 4.38 -2.15 16.20
CA ARG A 27 3.85 -0.79 16.38
C ARG A 27 4.92 0.18 16.89
N ALA A 28 5.74 -0.26 17.85
CA ALA A 28 6.82 0.57 18.40
C ALA A 28 7.94 0.80 17.37
N ARG A 29 8.32 -0.25 16.61
CA ARG A 29 9.41 -0.18 15.63
C ARG A 29 9.06 0.58 14.36
N PHE A 30 7.86 0.36 13.85
CA PHE A 30 7.46 0.88 12.53
C PHE A 30 6.46 2.02 12.61
N GLY A 31 5.87 2.29 13.78
CA GLY A 31 4.87 3.35 14.00
C GLY A 31 3.52 3.08 13.31
N ARG A 32 3.50 2.28 12.24
CA ARG A 32 2.32 1.95 11.43
C ARG A 32 1.79 0.57 11.77
N THR A 33 0.48 0.48 11.93
CA THR A 33 -0.20 -0.80 12.15
C THR A 33 -0.38 -1.55 10.82
N GLY A 34 -0.73 -2.84 10.90
CA GLY A 34 -1.07 -3.61 9.71
C GLY A 34 -2.30 -3.06 8.97
N ALA A 35 -3.24 -2.44 9.68
CA ALA A 35 -4.41 -1.80 9.09
C ALA A 35 -4.02 -0.57 8.27
N ASP A 36 -3.16 0.30 8.81
CA ASP A 36 -2.66 1.48 8.10
C ASP A 36 -1.94 1.07 6.82
N LYS A 37 -1.08 0.03 6.88
CA LYS A 37 -0.42 -0.50 5.68
C LYS A 37 -1.39 -1.06 4.65
N ALA A 38 -2.51 -1.65 5.08
CA ALA A 38 -3.51 -2.18 4.15
C ALA A 38 -4.27 -1.03 3.48
N THR A 39 -4.64 0.01 4.23
CA THR A 39 -5.26 1.22 3.70
C THR A 39 -4.33 1.93 2.71
N ASP A 40 -3.05 2.09 3.05
CA ASP A 40 -2.03 2.67 2.16
C ASP A 40 -1.96 1.89 0.84
N ARG A 41 -1.82 0.55 0.90
CA ARG A 41 -1.80 -0.29 -0.31
C ARG A 41 -3.07 -0.16 -1.14
N HIS A 42 -4.23 -0.13 -0.50
CA HIS A 42 -5.48 0.06 -1.22
C HIS A 42 -5.55 1.43 -1.90
N ALA A 43 -5.02 2.49 -1.27
CA ALA A 43 -4.94 3.80 -1.89
C ALA A 43 -3.98 3.80 -3.08
N ASP A 44 -2.83 3.15 -2.94
CA ASP A 44 -1.83 2.98 -4.00
C ASP A 44 -2.42 2.19 -5.19
N ASP A 45 -3.04 1.04 -4.94
CA ASP A 45 -3.70 0.22 -5.97
C ASP A 45 -4.77 1.02 -6.74
N GLN A 46 -5.54 1.85 -6.05
CA GLN A 46 -6.57 2.69 -6.67
C GLN A 46 -5.96 3.84 -7.47
N ALA A 47 -4.85 4.42 -6.99
CA ALA A 47 -4.10 5.42 -7.74
C ALA A 47 -3.48 4.80 -9.01
N GLU A 48 -2.88 3.62 -8.91
CA GLU A 48 -2.34 2.88 -10.06
C GLU A 48 -3.42 2.58 -11.08
N ARG A 49 -4.58 2.06 -10.66
CA ARG A 49 -5.72 1.82 -11.56
C ARG A 49 -6.26 3.10 -12.20
N ALA A 50 -6.31 4.19 -11.43
CA ALA A 50 -6.75 5.47 -11.95
C ALA A 50 -5.76 6.04 -12.98
N LEU A 51 -4.46 5.81 -12.80
CA LEU A 51 -3.42 6.18 -13.76
C LEU A 51 -3.47 5.29 -15.01
N ASP A 52 -3.65 3.98 -14.83
CA ASP A 52 -3.75 3.02 -15.92
C ASP A 52 -4.98 3.30 -16.81
N GLY A 53 -6.15 3.54 -16.21
CA GLY A 53 -7.35 3.93 -16.97
C GLY A 53 -7.28 5.31 -17.62
N LYS A 54 -6.37 6.19 -17.19
CA LYS A 54 -6.10 7.50 -17.80
C LYS A 54 -4.91 7.47 -18.75
N LYS A 55 -4.23 6.33 -18.87
CA LYS A 55 -3.12 6.16 -19.77
C LYS A 55 -3.70 6.14 -21.18
N LEU A 56 -3.57 7.28 -21.86
CA LEU A 56 -3.71 7.29 -23.31
C LEU A 56 -2.63 6.35 -23.82
N GLU A 57 -3.03 5.25 -24.46
CA GLU A 57 -2.11 4.57 -25.36
C GLU A 57 -1.62 5.66 -26.31
N GLN A 58 -0.37 6.07 -26.15
CA GLN A 58 0.33 6.79 -27.21
C GLN A 58 0.26 5.84 -28.38
N ARG A 59 -0.69 6.09 -29.27
CA ARG A 59 -0.64 5.53 -30.61
C ARG A 59 0.74 5.92 -31.09
N GLU A 60 1.59 4.92 -31.32
CA GLU A 60 2.82 5.09 -32.08
C GLU A 60 2.39 5.64 -33.45
N GLY A 61 2.33 6.97 -33.57
CA GLY A 61 1.68 7.64 -34.69
C GLY A 61 1.16 9.01 -34.30
N GLU A 62 2.02 10.01 -34.51
CA GLU A 62 1.67 11.44 -34.66
C GLU A 62 1.29 12.23 -33.40
N ASP A 63 2.24 12.38 -32.47
CA ASP A 63 2.34 13.63 -31.70
C ASP A 63 3.04 14.71 -32.54
N THR A 64 2.38 15.12 -33.63
CA THR A 64 2.76 16.32 -34.37
C THR A 64 2.28 17.53 -33.57
N HIS A 65 3.08 17.95 -32.59
CA HIS A 65 2.88 19.24 -31.92
C HIS A 65 3.12 20.35 -32.95
N PRO A 66 2.12 21.17 -33.35
CA PRO A 66 2.43 22.33 -34.16
C PRO A 66 3.18 23.31 -33.27
N GLU A 67 4.50 23.29 -33.39
CA GLU A 67 5.38 24.31 -32.87
C GLU A 67 4.88 25.66 -33.38
N THR A 68 4.28 26.45 -32.48
CA THR A 68 3.80 27.78 -32.80
C THR A 68 5.04 28.59 -33.22
N PRO A 69 5.14 29.07 -34.48
CA PRO A 69 6.36 29.73 -34.91
C PRO A 69 6.57 31.01 -34.09
N ALA A 70 7.75 31.11 -33.50
CA ALA A 70 8.19 32.25 -32.69
C ALA A 70 8.02 33.57 -33.46
N PRO A 71 7.57 34.66 -32.81
CA PRO A 71 7.36 35.93 -33.51
C PRO A 71 8.67 36.48 -34.07
N PRO A 72 8.64 37.14 -35.25
CA PRO A 72 9.85 37.63 -35.91
C PRO A 72 10.52 38.71 -35.06
N LYS A 73 11.83 38.56 -34.85
CA LYS A 73 12.65 39.56 -34.17
C LYS A 73 12.62 40.87 -34.98
N ALA A 74 12.23 41.96 -34.33
CA ALA A 74 12.27 43.30 -34.88
C ALA A 74 13.71 43.70 -35.23
N ARG A 75 13.85 44.40 -36.35
CA ARG A 75 15.10 44.79 -37.02
C ARG A 75 15.82 45.93 -36.30
#